data_AF-A0A8C8AU83-F1
#
_entry.id   AF-A0A8C8AU83-F1
#
_cell.length_a   1.000
_cell.length_b   1.000
_cell.length_c   1.000
_cell.angle_alpha   90.00
_cell.angle_beta   90.00
_cell.angle_gamma   90.00
#
_symmetry.space_group_name_H-M   'P 1'
#
loop_
_entity.id
_entity.type
_entity.pdbx_description
1 polymer ?
#
loop_
_entity_poly.entity_id
_entity_poly.type
_entity_poly.pdbx_seq_one_letter_code
_entity_poly.pdbx_strand_id
1 'polypeptide(L)'
;MASGNNGDPPRARGRRGSNGRRLSQEPNSEDQVAEETEEVFRSYAFYRYQQEREERGEEMPMDPEIAEIQQELGSTGSLVGRRLAIIGDDINERYDAEFRYMLKSLQPTKENAYEYFTRIASSLFESGINWGRVIALLGFGYRMAIHVYQHGIPGFLRRIARYVAEFMLRNRIAQWIAQQGGWVSQQEHGVGVWGARGGSRAPASERCSLGTVALLRLGGRG
;
A
#
# COMPACT_ATOMS: atom_id res chain seq x y z
N MET A 1 -32.26 57.67 59.12
CA MET A 1 -31.31 57.26 58.05
C MET A 1 -31.09 55.77 58.22
N ALA A 2 -31.54 54.96 57.26
CA ALA A 2 -31.73 53.53 57.40
C ALA A 2 -30.46 52.74 57.02
N SER A 3 -30.22 51.67 57.79
CA SER A 3 -29.15 50.68 57.67
C SER A 3 -29.02 50.06 56.28
N GLY A 4 -27.78 49.94 55.82
CA GLY A 4 -27.41 49.03 54.74
C GLY A 4 -27.38 47.58 55.21
N ASN A 5 -27.87 46.67 54.35
CA ASN A 5 -27.54 45.26 54.37
C ASN A 5 -27.82 44.67 52.97
N ASN A 6 -26.78 44.56 52.14
CA ASN A 6 -26.85 43.83 50.88
C ASN A 6 -26.31 42.41 51.13
N GLY A 7 -27.16 41.42 50.86
CA GLY A 7 -26.94 40.03 51.17
C GLY A 7 -25.86 39.33 50.35
N ASP A 8 -25.24 38.34 50.99
CA ASP A 8 -24.46 37.27 50.35
C ASP A 8 -25.38 36.33 49.53
N PRO A 9 -24.88 35.80 48.40
CA PRO A 9 -25.30 34.51 47.88
C PRO A 9 -24.14 33.47 47.92
N PRO A 10 -24.45 32.16 47.82
CA PRO A 10 -23.65 31.11 48.42
C PRO A 10 -22.54 30.55 47.52
N ARG A 11 -21.49 30.03 48.16
CA ARG A 11 -20.44 29.21 47.53
C ARG A 11 -21.02 27.94 46.89
N ALA A 12 -20.72 27.73 45.62
CA ALA A 12 -20.87 26.42 44.98
C ALA A 12 -19.64 26.06 44.11
N ARG A 13 -18.89 25.08 44.63
CA ARG A 13 -18.16 24.01 43.94
C ARG A 13 -17.24 24.37 42.76
N GLY A 14 -15.95 24.21 43.03
CA GLY A 14 -14.90 24.13 42.04
C GLY A 14 -15.24 23.20 40.87
N ARG A 15 -15.31 23.78 39.67
CA ARG A 15 -15.15 23.02 38.44
C ARG A 15 -13.66 22.90 38.16
N ARG A 16 -13.14 21.78 38.64
CA ARG A 16 -11.94 21.10 38.14
C ARG A 16 -11.94 21.24 36.61
N GLY A 17 -10.94 21.94 36.09
CA GLY A 17 -10.68 22.01 34.66
C GLY A 17 -10.45 20.59 34.17
N SER A 18 -11.49 20.01 33.60
CA SER A 18 -11.41 18.76 32.87
C SER A 18 -10.47 19.04 31.70
N ASN A 19 -9.23 18.56 31.81
CA ASN A 19 -8.42 18.20 30.66
C ASN A 19 -9.24 17.20 29.85
N GLY A 20 -10.15 17.72 29.03
CA GLY A 20 -10.72 17.03 27.91
C GLY A 20 -9.55 16.83 26.95
N ARG A 21 -8.83 15.74 27.14
CA ARG A 21 -8.09 15.06 26.08
C ARG A 21 -9.05 15.00 24.90
N ARG A 22 -8.93 15.99 24.02
CA ARG A 22 -9.28 15.85 22.62
C ARG A 22 -8.32 14.76 22.16
N LEU A 23 -8.74 13.51 22.29
CA LEU A 23 -8.23 12.43 21.46
C LEU A 23 -8.54 12.91 20.06
N SER A 24 -7.61 13.65 19.46
CA SER A 24 -7.57 13.86 18.04
C SER A 24 -7.48 12.45 17.47
N GLN A 25 -8.61 11.85 17.12
CA GLN A 25 -8.63 10.90 16.03
C GLN A 25 -8.09 11.70 14.85
N GLU A 26 -6.78 11.64 14.64
CA GLU A 26 -6.17 12.00 13.37
C GLU A 26 -6.80 11.01 12.39
N PRO A 27 -7.69 11.43 11.47
CA PRO A 27 -8.54 10.52 10.69
C PRO A 27 -7.79 9.64 9.69
N ASN A 28 -6.46 9.53 9.81
CA ASN A 28 -5.55 8.76 8.97
C ASN A 28 -4.27 8.46 9.78
N SER A 29 -4.36 7.70 10.87
CA SER A 29 -3.14 7.33 11.61
C SER A 29 -2.27 6.36 10.79
N GLU A 30 -0.96 6.32 11.05
CA GLU A 30 -0.04 5.35 10.42
C GLU A 30 -0.54 3.91 10.62
N ASP A 31 -1.04 3.59 11.82
CA ASP A 31 -1.59 2.28 12.15
C ASP A 31 -2.85 1.95 11.34
N GLN A 32 -3.77 2.91 11.20
CA GLN A 32 -4.98 2.72 10.39
C GLN A 32 -4.63 2.48 8.91
N VAL A 33 -3.68 3.25 8.36
CA VAL A 33 -3.21 3.06 6.99
C VAL A 33 -2.58 1.69 6.81
N ALA A 34 -1.82 1.19 7.80
CA ALA A 34 -1.23 -0.13 7.75
C ALA A 34 -2.30 -1.24 7.81
N GLU A 35 -3.31 -1.10 8.66
CA GLU A 35 -4.46 -2.03 8.75
C GLU A 35 -5.25 -2.08 7.43
N GLU A 36 -5.49 -0.92 6.80
CA GLU A 36 -6.18 -0.82 5.51
C GLU A 36 -5.36 -1.40 4.34
N THR A 37 -4.02 -1.41 4.45
CA THR A 37 -3.12 -1.77 3.34
C THR A 37 -3.37 -3.17 2.81
N GLU A 38 -3.63 -4.15 3.69
CA GLU A 38 -3.87 -5.52 3.24
C GLU A 38 -5.13 -5.62 2.36
N GLU A 39 -6.18 -4.92 2.75
CA GLU A 39 -7.44 -4.87 2.01
C GLU A 39 -7.27 -4.15 0.67
N VAL A 40 -6.60 -2.99 0.68
CA VAL A 40 -6.27 -2.25 -0.53
C VAL A 40 -5.48 -3.13 -1.51
N PHE A 41 -4.50 -3.88 -1.01
CA PHE A 41 -3.71 -4.80 -1.82
C PHE A 41 -4.55 -5.97 -2.36
N ARG A 42 -5.41 -6.60 -1.54
CA ARG A 42 -6.28 -7.70 -2.01
C ARG A 42 -7.22 -7.22 -3.12
N SER A 43 -7.85 -6.06 -2.95
CA SER A 43 -8.69 -5.46 -3.98
C SER A 43 -7.88 -5.13 -5.24
N TYR A 44 -6.73 -4.49 -5.09
CA TYR A 44 -5.82 -4.20 -6.20
C TYR A 44 -5.47 -5.46 -6.99
N ALA A 45 -5.07 -6.53 -6.31
CA ALA A 45 -4.71 -7.81 -6.92
C ALA A 45 -5.89 -8.45 -7.66
N PHE A 46 -7.10 -8.38 -7.10
CA PHE A 46 -8.31 -8.86 -7.77
C PHE A 46 -8.56 -8.12 -9.08
N TYR A 47 -8.60 -6.79 -9.07
CA TYR A 47 -8.88 -6.02 -10.29
C TYR A 47 -7.75 -6.14 -11.32
N ARG A 48 -6.50 -6.17 -10.88
CA ARG A 48 -5.37 -6.39 -11.78
C ARG A 48 -5.39 -7.76 -12.43
N TYR A 49 -5.79 -8.80 -11.69
CA TYR A 49 -5.99 -10.13 -12.24
C TYR A 49 -7.10 -10.15 -13.29
N GLN A 50 -8.24 -9.50 -13.03
CA GLN A 50 -9.33 -9.42 -14.02
C GLN A 50 -8.88 -8.72 -15.32
N GLN A 51 -8.18 -7.59 -15.22
CA GLN A 51 -7.61 -6.91 -16.39
C GLN A 51 -6.70 -7.83 -17.21
N GLU A 52 -5.80 -8.55 -16.56
CA GLU A 52 -4.90 -9.47 -17.26
C GLU A 52 -5.61 -10.67 -17.88
N ARG A 53 -6.72 -11.13 -17.28
CA ARG A 53 -7.57 -12.14 -17.88
C ARG A 53 -8.32 -11.62 -19.10
N GLU A 54 -8.78 -10.38 -19.08
CA GLU A 54 -9.41 -9.75 -20.25
C GLU A 54 -8.41 -9.59 -21.40
N GLU A 55 -7.15 -9.26 -21.09
CA GLU A 55 -6.08 -9.10 -22.08
C GLU A 55 -5.53 -10.43 -22.63
N ARG A 56 -5.36 -11.45 -21.78
CA ARG A 56 -4.67 -12.72 -22.12
C ARG A 56 -5.60 -13.92 -22.24
N GLY A 57 -6.88 -13.76 -21.93
CA GLY A 57 -7.88 -14.82 -22.01
C GLY A 57 -7.58 -16.03 -21.12
N GLU A 58 -7.70 -17.23 -21.70
CA GLU A 58 -7.60 -18.52 -21.00
C GLU A 58 -6.17 -18.89 -20.55
N GLU A 59 -5.14 -18.12 -20.95
CA GLU A 59 -3.75 -18.36 -20.51
C GLU A 59 -3.51 -18.07 -19.02
N MET A 60 -4.40 -17.31 -18.38
CA MET A 60 -4.31 -16.99 -16.95
C MET A 60 -5.03 -18.05 -16.10
N PRO A 61 -4.31 -18.80 -15.24
CA PRO A 61 -4.88 -19.88 -14.45
C PRO A 61 -5.77 -19.34 -13.33
N MET A 62 -6.92 -20.00 -13.12
CA MET A 62 -7.91 -19.66 -12.10
C MET A 62 -7.37 -19.83 -10.68
N ASP A 63 -6.87 -18.75 -10.08
CA ASP A 63 -6.49 -18.73 -8.67
C ASP A 63 -7.73 -18.72 -7.76
N PRO A 64 -8.00 -19.79 -6.98
CA PRO A 64 -9.14 -19.83 -6.07
C PRO A 64 -9.09 -18.75 -4.99
N GLU A 65 -7.90 -18.29 -4.59
CA GLU A 65 -7.75 -17.22 -3.60
C GLU A 65 -8.24 -15.87 -4.14
N ILE A 66 -8.09 -15.62 -5.45
CA ILE A 66 -8.66 -14.44 -6.11
C ILE A 66 -10.19 -14.50 -6.14
N ALA A 67 -10.77 -15.70 -6.35
CA ALA A 67 -12.22 -15.88 -6.34
C ALA A 67 -12.84 -15.66 -4.95
N GLU A 68 -12.13 -16.08 -3.89
CA GLU A 68 -12.53 -15.82 -2.50
C GLU A 68 -12.52 -14.31 -2.19
N ILE A 69 -11.50 -13.58 -2.66
CA ILE A 69 -11.42 -12.12 -2.47
C ILE A 69 -12.66 -11.42 -3.03
N GLN A 70 -13.20 -11.84 -4.17
CA GLN A 70 -14.40 -11.24 -4.77
C GLN A 70 -15.57 -11.12 -3.79
N GLN A 71 -15.72 -12.09 -2.88
CA GLN A 71 -16.82 -12.12 -1.91
C GLN A 71 -16.59 -11.16 -0.73
N GLU A 72 -15.34 -10.74 -0.51
CA GLU A 72 -14.92 -9.83 0.56
C GLU A 72 -14.93 -8.35 0.12
N LEU A 73 -15.10 -8.08 -1.17
CA LEU A 73 -15.07 -6.72 -1.73
C LEU A 73 -16.39 -5.97 -1.47
N GLY A 74 -16.41 -5.12 -0.45
CA GLY A 74 -17.57 -4.25 -0.14
C GLY A 74 -17.23 -2.94 0.57
N SER A 75 -15.95 -2.69 0.85
CA SER A 75 -15.48 -1.59 1.70
C SER A 75 -14.92 -0.41 0.91
N THR A 76 -14.61 0.67 1.63
CA THR A 76 -13.86 1.82 1.11
C THR A 76 -12.46 1.42 0.63
N GLY A 77 -11.74 0.54 1.35
CA GLY A 77 -10.42 0.01 0.91
C GLY A 77 -10.52 -0.74 -0.42
N SER A 78 -11.64 -1.41 -0.66
CA SER A 78 -11.91 -2.10 -1.93
C SER A 78 -11.98 -1.14 -3.12
N LEU A 79 -12.57 0.05 -2.96
CA LEU A 79 -12.63 1.06 -4.03
C LEU A 79 -11.26 1.66 -4.34
N VAL A 80 -10.42 1.86 -3.31
CA VAL A 80 -9.03 2.33 -3.49
C VAL A 80 -8.23 1.33 -4.32
N GLY A 81 -8.24 0.05 -3.92
CA GLY A 81 -7.50 -1.00 -4.64
C GLY A 81 -7.89 -1.08 -6.12
N ARG A 82 -9.19 -1.02 -6.41
CA ARG A 82 -9.72 -0.93 -7.78
C ARG A 82 -9.13 0.24 -8.55
N ARG A 83 -9.17 1.43 -7.94
CA ARG A 83 -8.70 2.66 -8.59
C ARG A 83 -7.21 2.58 -8.89
N LEU A 84 -6.42 2.10 -7.94
CA LEU A 84 -4.97 1.91 -8.07
C LEU A 84 -4.63 0.89 -9.16
N ALA A 85 -5.43 -0.16 -9.34
CA ALA A 85 -5.25 -1.09 -10.47
C ALA A 85 -5.45 -0.35 -11.79
N ILE A 86 -6.59 0.33 -11.96
CA ILE A 86 -6.93 1.06 -13.20
C ILE A 86 -5.88 2.11 -13.58
N ILE A 87 -5.42 2.92 -12.63
CA ILE A 87 -4.45 3.99 -12.95
C ILE A 87 -3.00 3.48 -12.96
N GLY A 88 -2.77 2.31 -12.37
CA GLY A 88 -1.46 1.71 -12.21
C GLY A 88 -0.98 0.98 -13.46
N ASP A 89 -1.85 0.70 -14.42
CA ASP A 89 -1.55 -0.08 -15.62
C ASP A 89 -0.29 0.42 -16.35
N ASP A 90 -0.22 1.71 -16.72
CA ASP A 90 0.95 2.29 -17.39
C ASP A 90 2.25 2.21 -16.55
N ILE A 91 2.13 2.34 -15.23
CA ILE A 91 3.28 2.29 -14.31
C ILE A 91 3.75 0.85 -14.21
N ASN A 92 2.81 -0.08 -14.05
CA ASN A 92 3.09 -1.50 -13.93
C ASN A 92 3.71 -2.03 -15.20
N GLU A 93 3.20 -1.70 -16.39
CA GLU A 93 3.77 -2.11 -17.68
C GLU A 93 5.26 -1.80 -17.80
N ARG A 94 5.70 -0.65 -17.27
CA ARG A 94 7.11 -0.23 -17.29
C ARG A 94 8.01 -1.13 -16.43
N TYR A 95 7.51 -1.57 -15.27
CA TYR A 95 8.26 -2.45 -14.36
C TYR A 95 7.99 -3.95 -14.58
N ASP A 96 6.95 -4.27 -15.34
CA ASP A 96 6.39 -5.60 -15.48
C ASP A 96 7.41 -6.63 -16.00
N ALA A 97 8.09 -6.28 -17.09
CA ALA A 97 9.11 -7.13 -17.68
C ALA A 97 10.27 -7.40 -16.71
N GLU A 98 10.67 -6.38 -15.95
CA GLU A 98 11.75 -6.48 -14.97
C GLU A 98 11.35 -7.34 -13.76
N PHE A 99 10.14 -7.16 -13.23
CA PHE A 99 9.60 -8.00 -12.16
C PHE A 99 9.48 -9.46 -12.57
N ARG A 100 8.94 -9.75 -13.76
CA ARG A 100 8.86 -11.13 -14.27
C ARG A 100 10.24 -11.77 -14.42
N TYR A 101 11.20 -11.02 -14.96
CA TYR A 101 12.57 -11.51 -15.10
C TYR A 101 13.21 -11.83 -13.74
N MET A 102 13.08 -10.93 -12.77
CA MET A 102 13.59 -11.16 -11.41
C MET A 102 12.94 -12.38 -10.75
N LEU A 103 11.61 -12.50 -10.80
CA LEU A 103 10.90 -13.63 -10.20
C LEU A 103 11.31 -14.96 -10.84
N LYS A 104 11.45 -15.00 -12.17
CA LYS A 104 11.93 -16.19 -12.89
C LYS A 104 13.36 -16.57 -12.51
N SER A 105 14.23 -15.57 -12.28
CA SER A 105 15.61 -15.82 -11.85
C SER A 105 15.71 -16.26 -10.40
N LEU A 106 14.86 -15.74 -9.52
CA LEU A 106 14.95 -15.97 -8.07
C LEU A 106 14.21 -17.22 -7.60
N GLN A 107 13.19 -17.64 -8.34
CA GLN A 107 12.33 -18.80 -8.01
C GLN A 107 11.86 -18.76 -6.54
N PRO A 108 11.05 -17.76 -6.16
CA PRO A 108 10.59 -17.61 -4.79
C PRO A 108 9.82 -18.85 -4.31
N THR A 109 10.16 -19.33 -3.11
CA THR A 109 9.48 -20.40 -2.37
C THR A 109 8.83 -19.82 -1.11
N LYS A 110 8.07 -20.65 -0.38
CA LYS A 110 7.41 -20.22 0.87
C LYS A 110 8.38 -19.74 1.95
N GLU A 111 9.64 -20.16 1.87
CA GLU A 111 10.69 -19.91 2.86
C GLU A 111 11.45 -18.61 2.56
N ASN A 112 11.74 -18.33 1.29
CA ASN A 112 12.59 -17.20 0.89
C ASN A 112 11.82 -15.99 0.31
N ALA A 113 10.53 -16.14 -0.03
CA ALA A 113 9.76 -15.08 -0.67
C ALA A 113 9.69 -13.80 0.15
N TYR A 114 9.64 -13.88 1.48
CA TYR A 114 9.67 -12.69 2.34
C TYR A 114 10.97 -11.89 2.20
N GLU A 115 12.10 -12.59 2.15
CA GLU A 115 13.42 -11.97 2.02
C GLU A 115 13.54 -11.28 0.65
N TYR A 116 13.20 -12.00 -0.42
CA TYR A 116 13.19 -11.45 -1.77
C TYR A 116 12.24 -10.26 -1.91
N PHE A 117 11.05 -10.37 -1.33
CA PHE A 117 10.08 -9.29 -1.31
C PHE A 117 10.67 -8.04 -0.65
N THR A 118 11.16 -8.17 0.58
CA THR A 118 11.71 -7.06 1.37
C THR A 118 12.89 -6.40 0.66
N ARG A 119 13.75 -7.20 0.04
CA ARG A 119 14.93 -6.71 -0.67
C ARG A 119 14.58 -5.89 -1.91
N ILE A 120 13.66 -6.39 -2.74
CA ILE A 120 13.24 -5.69 -3.95
C ILE A 120 12.43 -4.45 -3.57
N ALA A 121 11.55 -4.56 -2.57
CA ALA A 121 10.82 -3.43 -2.04
C ALA A 121 11.76 -2.35 -1.49
N SER A 122 12.82 -2.72 -0.76
CA SER A 122 13.82 -1.76 -0.28
C SER A 122 14.48 -1.00 -1.43
N SER A 123 14.92 -1.71 -2.49
CA SER A 123 15.48 -1.14 -3.71
C SER A 123 14.54 -0.12 -4.37
N LEU A 124 13.24 -0.44 -4.44
CA LEU A 124 12.22 0.42 -5.03
C LEU A 124 12.10 1.79 -4.34
N PHE A 125 12.34 1.85 -3.03
CA PHE A 125 12.22 3.07 -2.22
C PHE A 125 13.56 3.71 -1.84
N GLU A 126 14.70 3.23 -2.36
CA GLU A 126 16.04 3.76 -2.01
C GLU A 126 16.17 5.28 -2.25
N SER A 127 15.49 5.82 -3.25
CA SER A 127 15.50 7.25 -3.58
C SER A 127 14.25 8.00 -3.11
N GLY A 128 13.51 7.46 -2.13
CA GLY A 128 12.35 8.11 -1.50
C GLY A 128 10.98 7.52 -1.85
N ILE A 129 9.93 8.11 -1.27
CA ILE A 129 8.55 7.62 -1.34
C ILE A 129 7.71 8.52 -2.24
N ASN A 130 6.97 7.91 -3.17
CA ASN A 130 5.94 8.56 -3.96
C ASN A 130 4.87 7.54 -4.38
N TRP A 131 3.72 8.02 -4.83
CA TRP A 131 2.60 7.15 -5.21
C TRP A 131 2.93 6.18 -6.35
N GLY A 132 3.74 6.57 -7.33
CA GLY A 132 4.15 5.67 -8.40
C GLY A 132 4.93 4.46 -7.88
N ARG A 133 5.78 4.65 -6.87
CA ARG A 133 6.50 3.57 -6.18
C ARG A 133 5.60 2.75 -5.28
N VAL A 134 4.64 3.38 -4.62
CA VAL A 134 3.60 2.66 -3.85
C VAL A 134 2.81 1.72 -4.77
N ILE A 135 2.34 2.22 -5.91
CA ILE A 135 1.66 1.41 -6.93
C ILE A 135 2.56 0.29 -7.45
N ALA A 136 3.83 0.60 -7.77
CA ALA A 136 4.79 -0.40 -8.23
C ALA A 136 5.05 -1.49 -7.17
N LEU A 137 5.02 -1.16 -5.87
CA LEU A 137 5.11 -2.16 -4.79
C LEU A 137 3.89 -3.09 -4.78
N LEU A 138 2.67 -2.56 -4.95
CA LEU A 138 1.46 -3.36 -5.07
C LEU A 138 1.52 -4.26 -6.31
N GLY A 139 1.95 -3.72 -7.46
CA GLY A 139 2.17 -4.47 -8.69
C GLY A 139 3.19 -5.59 -8.53
N PHE A 140 4.32 -5.32 -7.87
CA PHE A 140 5.33 -6.32 -7.58
C PHE A 140 4.81 -7.43 -6.66
N GLY A 141 4.08 -7.08 -5.59
CA GLY A 141 3.45 -8.06 -4.71
C GLY A 141 2.48 -8.96 -5.47
N TYR A 142 1.62 -8.39 -6.31
CA TYR A 142 0.71 -9.13 -7.17
C TYR A 142 1.47 -10.10 -8.10
N ARG A 143 2.52 -9.62 -8.78
CA ARG A 143 3.36 -10.46 -9.65
C ARG A 143 4.00 -11.62 -8.92
N MET A 144 4.49 -11.38 -7.70
CA MET A 144 5.06 -12.44 -6.87
C MET A 144 4.00 -13.49 -6.49
N ALA A 145 2.80 -13.07 -6.08
CA ALA A 145 1.71 -13.98 -5.74
C ALA A 145 1.30 -14.88 -6.91
N ILE A 146 1.11 -14.30 -8.10
CA ILE A 146 0.79 -15.07 -9.31
C ILE A 146 1.93 -16.02 -9.68
N HIS A 147 3.17 -15.56 -9.60
CA HIS A 147 4.33 -16.39 -9.92
C HIS A 147 4.40 -17.63 -9.02
N VAL A 148 4.28 -17.48 -7.70
CA VAL A 148 4.34 -18.65 -6.80
C VAL A 148 3.12 -19.56 -6.96
N TYR A 149 1.94 -19.00 -7.25
CA TYR A 149 0.74 -19.78 -7.54
C TYR A 149 0.93 -20.66 -8.78
N GLN A 150 1.45 -20.09 -9.87
CA GLN A 150 1.79 -20.82 -11.10
C GLN A 150 2.83 -21.93 -10.88
N HIS A 151 3.65 -21.83 -9.83
CA HIS A 151 4.64 -22.84 -9.45
C HIS A 151 4.13 -23.78 -8.34
N GLY A 152 2.80 -23.85 -8.12
CA GLY A 152 2.16 -24.85 -7.27
C GLY A 152 2.03 -24.47 -5.80
N ILE A 153 2.18 -23.18 -5.44
CA ILE A 153 2.03 -22.68 -4.07
C ILE A 153 0.71 -21.88 -3.95
N PRO A 154 -0.41 -22.51 -3.61
CA PRO A 154 -1.69 -21.81 -3.39
C PRO A 154 -1.72 -21.07 -2.05
N GLY A 155 -2.63 -20.11 -1.90
CA GLY A 155 -2.87 -19.41 -0.64
C GLY A 155 -1.79 -18.40 -0.27
N PHE A 156 -1.02 -17.92 -1.25
CA PHE A 156 0.11 -17.04 -1.01
C PHE A 156 -0.24 -15.55 -1.09
N LEU A 157 -1.36 -15.19 -1.71
CA LEU A 157 -1.73 -13.80 -1.92
C LEU A 157 -2.01 -13.07 -0.61
N ARG A 158 -2.75 -13.70 0.33
CA ARG A 158 -2.93 -13.16 1.70
C ARG A 158 -1.61 -13.00 2.43
N ARG A 159 -0.65 -13.89 2.20
CA ARG A 159 0.69 -13.81 2.80
C ARG A 159 1.47 -12.62 2.23
N ILE A 160 1.37 -12.38 0.92
CA ILE A 160 1.92 -11.16 0.30
C ILE A 160 1.24 -9.91 0.83
N ALA A 161 -0.09 -9.90 1.01
CA ALA A 161 -0.80 -8.76 1.56
C ALA A 161 -0.21 -8.32 2.92
N ARG A 162 0.05 -9.29 3.79
CA ARG A 162 0.73 -9.07 5.07
C ARG A 162 2.16 -8.53 4.89
N TYR A 163 2.92 -9.07 3.92
CA TYR A 163 4.27 -8.56 3.64
C TYR A 163 4.26 -7.11 3.18
N VAL A 164 3.31 -6.73 2.33
CA VAL A 164 3.12 -5.35 1.89
C VAL A 164 2.81 -4.44 3.08
N ALA A 165 1.83 -4.82 3.92
CA ALA A 165 1.45 -4.03 5.10
C ALA A 165 2.61 -3.90 6.10
N GLU A 166 3.26 -5.00 6.45
CA GLU A 166 4.42 -5.00 7.36
C GLU A 166 5.57 -4.15 6.81
N PHE A 167 5.87 -4.25 5.51
CA PHE A 167 6.92 -3.47 4.88
C PHE A 167 6.58 -1.98 4.88
N MET A 168 5.34 -1.62 4.54
CA MET A 168 4.90 -0.22 4.52
C MET A 168 4.96 0.42 5.90
N LEU A 169 4.58 -0.32 6.94
CA LEU A 169 4.66 0.14 8.33
C LEU A 169 6.12 0.33 8.76
N ARG A 170 6.97 -0.68 8.57
CA ARG A 170 8.38 -0.63 9.01
C ARG A 170 9.20 0.46 8.31
N ASN A 171 8.87 0.79 7.07
CA ASN A 171 9.64 1.72 6.24
C ASN A 171 9.00 3.11 6.13
N ARG A 172 8.09 3.47 7.04
CA ARG A 172 7.41 4.80 7.10
C ARG A 172 6.61 5.16 5.85
N ILE A 173 6.26 4.17 5.03
CA ILE A 173 5.39 4.37 3.87
C ILE A 173 3.96 4.58 4.34
N ALA A 174 3.50 3.82 5.33
CA ALA A 174 2.19 4.02 5.95
C ALA A 174 2.07 5.43 6.56
N GLN A 175 3.12 5.91 7.25
CA GLN A 175 3.18 7.28 7.77
C GLN A 175 3.11 8.32 6.64
N TRP A 176 3.85 8.10 5.54
CA TRP A 176 3.81 9.00 4.40
C TRP A 176 2.41 9.05 3.77
N ILE A 177 1.76 7.91 3.57
CA ILE A 177 0.38 7.82 3.04
C ILE A 177 -0.61 8.54 3.97
N ALA A 178 -0.48 8.34 5.29
CA ALA A 178 -1.27 9.04 6.30
C ALA A 178 -1.17 10.58 6.14
N GLN A 179 0.05 11.10 5.94
CA GLN A 179 0.29 12.52 5.69
C GLN A 179 -0.31 13.03 4.36
N GLN A 180 -0.54 12.14 3.39
CA GLN A 180 -1.25 12.45 2.15
C GLN A 180 -2.78 12.36 2.28
N GLY A 181 -3.30 12.13 3.49
CA GLY A 181 -4.73 11.98 3.75
C GLY A 181 -5.24 10.53 3.68
N GLY A 182 -4.36 9.55 3.83
CA GLY A 182 -4.70 8.13 3.85
C GLY A 182 -5.02 7.54 2.47
N TRP A 183 -5.41 6.27 2.46
CA TRP A 183 -5.76 5.55 1.22
C TRP A 183 -7.01 6.12 0.55
N VAL A 184 -7.99 6.56 1.35
CA VAL A 184 -9.26 7.12 0.86
C VAL A 184 -9.07 8.35 -0.03
N SER A 185 -8.02 9.15 0.23
CA SER A 185 -7.69 10.31 -0.58
C SER A 185 -7.36 9.97 -2.04
N GLN A 186 -6.98 8.72 -2.33
CA GLN A 186 -6.70 8.27 -3.70
C GLN A 186 -7.97 7.99 -4.53
N GLN A 187 -9.15 7.93 -3.91
CA GLN A 187 -10.41 7.77 -4.65
C GLN A 187 -10.84 9.06 -5.35
N GLU A 188 -10.59 10.22 -4.72
CA GLU A 188 -11.12 11.51 -5.15
C GLU A 188 -10.23 12.22 -6.20
N HIS A 189 -8.96 11.83 -6.33
CA HIS A 189 -8.02 12.49 -7.21
C HIS A 189 -7.97 11.85 -8.62
N GLY A 190 -8.36 12.60 -9.64
CA GLY A 190 -8.20 12.24 -11.05
C GLY A 190 -6.73 12.21 -11.50
N VAL A 191 -6.47 11.56 -12.64
CA VAL A 191 -5.16 11.31 -13.30
C VAL A 191 -4.30 12.58 -13.54
N GLY A 192 -4.83 13.79 -13.30
CA GLY A 192 -4.14 15.07 -13.55
C GLY A 192 -3.28 15.65 -12.40
N VAL A 193 -3.30 15.09 -11.18
CA VAL A 193 -2.64 15.73 -10.00
C VAL A 193 -1.35 15.03 -9.54
N TRP A 194 -0.97 13.89 -10.14
CA TRP A 194 0.22 13.14 -9.73
C TRP A 194 1.55 13.86 -10.06
N GLY A 195 1.51 14.88 -10.92
CA GLY A 195 2.65 15.75 -11.22
C GLY A 195 2.73 17.05 -10.41
N ALA A 196 1.66 17.47 -9.72
CA ALA A 196 1.56 18.85 -9.21
C ALA A 196 1.84 19.03 -7.71
N ARG A 197 1.73 17.97 -6.89
CA ARG A 197 1.91 18.06 -5.42
C ARG A 197 3.18 17.40 -4.86
N GLY A 198 4.18 17.15 -5.71
CA GLY A 198 5.48 16.64 -5.25
C GLY A 198 6.21 15.73 -6.23
N GLY A 199 5.73 15.60 -7.47
CA GLY A 199 6.41 14.84 -8.50
C GLY A 199 7.45 15.71 -9.20
N SER A 200 8.72 15.63 -8.77
CA SER A 200 9.79 15.74 -9.75
C SER A 200 9.50 14.68 -10.80
N ARG A 201 9.13 15.13 -11.99
CA ARG A 201 9.02 14.32 -13.20
C ARG A 201 10.39 13.66 -13.36
N ALA A 202 10.53 12.42 -12.88
CA ALA A 202 11.78 11.68 -13.04
C ALA A 202 12.07 11.65 -14.54
N PRO A 203 13.20 12.23 -14.99
CA PRO A 203 13.53 12.22 -16.40
C PRO A 203 13.66 10.75 -16.85
N ALA A 204 13.31 10.48 -18.11
CA ALA A 204 13.40 9.15 -18.74
C ALA A 204 14.84 8.56 -18.78
N SER A 205 15.79 9.21 -18.10
CA SER A 205 17.20 8.87 -17.98
C SER A 205 17.61 8.29 -16.62
N GLU A 206 16.74 8.20 -15.61
CA GLU A 206 17.05 7.42 -14.38
C GLU A 206 16.85 5.92 -14.63
N ARG A 207 17.62 5.41 -15.59
CA ARG A 207 17.84 3.98 -15.80
C ARG A 207 18.78 3.48 -14.70
N CYS A 208 18.27 3.30 -13.49
CA CYS A 208 18.83 2.29 -12.61
C CYS A 208 17.96 1.05 -12.78
N SER A 209 18.49 0.07 -13.51
CA SER A 209 17.88 -1.26 -13.60
C SER A 209 17.78 -1.81 -12.17
N LEU A 210 16.57 -1.82 -11.61
CA LEU A 210 16.27 -2.45 -10.34
C LEU A 210 16.76 -3.91 -10.36
N GLY A 211 16.67 -4.56 -11.53
CA GLY A 211 17.13 -5.91 -11.81
C GLY A 211 18.64 -6.08 -11.77
N THR A 212 19.43 -5.14 -12.30
CA THR A 212 20.91 -5.26 -12.28
C THR A 212 21.45 -5.07 -10.86
N VAL A 213 20.91 -4.11 -10.10
CA VAL A 213 21.35 -3.87 -8.71
C VAL A 213 20.84 -4.97 -7.75
N ALA A 214 19.61 -5.45 -7.93
CA ALA A 214 19.08 -6.54 -7.13
C ALA A 214 19.80 -7.88 -7.41
N LEU A 215 19.99 -8.25 -8.68
CA LEU A 215 20.67 -9.50 -9.06
C LEU A 215 22.17 -9.49 -8.73
N LEU A 216 22.88 -8.36 -8.90
CA LEU A 216 24.29 -8.26 -8.50
C LEU A 216 24.47 -8.40 -6.99
N ARG A 217 23.54 -7.87 -6.18
CA ARG A 217 23.60 -8.09 -4.73
C ARG A 217 23.16 -9.54 -4.36
N LEU A 218 22.33 -10.22 -5.16
CA LEU A 218 21.86 -11.60 -4.93
C LEU A 218 22.90 -12.66 -5.31
N GLY A 219 23.81 -12.38 -6.25
CA GLY A 219 24.88 -13.28 -6.68
C GLY A 219 26.16 -13.26 -5.82
N GLY A 220 26.16 -12.55 -4.68
CA GLY A 220 27.34 -12.36 -3.84
C GLY A 220 27.37 -13.26 -2.60
N ARG A 221 27.59 -14.57 -2.77
CA ARG A 221 28.36 -15.48 -1.88
C ARG A 221 28.20 -16.94 -2.31
N GLY A 222 29.17 -17.40 -3.11
CA GLY A 222 29.80 -18.70 -2.91
C GLY A 222 30.97 -18.55 -1.94
#